data_AF-A0AAV5IM41-F1
#
_entry.id   AF-A0AAV5IM41-F1
#
_cell.length_a   1.000
_cell.length_b   1.000
_cell.length_c   1.000
_cell.angle_alpha   90.00
_cell.angle_beta   90.00
_cell.angle_gamma   90.00
#
_symmetry.space_group_name_H-M   'P 1'
#
loop_
_entity.id
_entity.type
_entity.pdbx_description
1 polymer ?
#
loop_
_entity_poly.entity_id
_entity_poly.type
_entity_poly.pdbx_seq_one_letter_code
_entity_poly.pdbx_strand_id
1 'polypeptide(L)' 'MALPQLEASGSTDFHLNLIATKLGVQRIMGITVFDTREKRNYDPLPDLEIFVDMD' A
#
# COMPACT_ATOMS: atom_id res chain seq x y z
N MET A 1 0.21 -36.63 -1.65
CA MET A 1 -1.06 -35.91 -1.34
C MET A 1 -0.84 -34.45 -1.73
N ALA A 2 -1.59 -33.93 -2.68
CA ALA A 2 -1.55 -32.50 -3.05
C ALA A 2 -2.68 -31.78 -2.30
N LEU A 3 -2.37 -30.65 -1.66
CA LEU A 3 -3.40 -29.80 -1.05
C LEU A 3 -4.24 -29.14 -2.17
N PRO A 4 -5.56 -29.02 -2.00
CA PRO A 4 -6.40 -28.32 -2.97
C PRO A 4 -6.02 -26.83 -3.03
N GLN A 5 -6.12 -26.25 -4.23
CA GLN A 5 -5.85 -24.83 -4.47
C GLN A 5 -6.87 -23.98 -3.71
N LEU A 6 -6.38 -23.05 -2.88
CA LEU A 6 -7.19 -22.12 -2.10
C LEU A 6 -7.31 -20.81 -2.87
N GLU A 7 -8.55 -20.40 -3.18
CA GLU A 7 -8.85 -19.10 -3.77
C GLU A 7 -9.23 -18.08 -2.69
N ALA A 8 -8.94 -16.81 -2.93
CA ALA A 8 -9.37 -15.74 -2.03
C ALA A 8 -10.89 -15.63 -2.01
N SER A 9 -11.48 -15.45 -0.82
CA SER A 9 -12.93 -15.25 -0.66
C SER A 9 -13.42 -13.91 -1.23
N GLY A 10 -12.50 -12.96 -1.44
CA GLY A 10 -12.75 -11.67 -2.07
C GLY A 10 -11.46 -10.87 -2.22
N SER A 11 -11.49 -9.85 -3.08
CA SER A 11 -10.44 -8.84 -3.21
C SER A 11 -11.08 -7.45 -3.09
N THR A 12 -10.32 -6.49 -2.59
CA THR A 12 -10.71 -5.08 -2.57
C THR A 12 -9.52 -4.25 -3.01
N ASP A 13 -9.72 -3.44 -4.06
CA ASP A 13 -8.71 -2.51 -4.54
C ASP A 13 -8.94 -1.14 -3.90
N PHE A 14 -7.85 -0.49 -3.49
CA PHE A 14 -7.89 0.91 -3.04
C PHE A 14 -6.82 1.71 -3.79
N HIS A 15 -7.11 2.98 -4.03
CA HIS A 15 -6.23 3.90 -4.72
C HIS A 15 -5.88 5.05 -3.79
N LEU A 16 -4.59 5.36 -3.69
CA LEU A 16 -4.08 6.46 -2.87
C LEU A 16 -3.51 7.55 -3.78
N ASN A 17 -4.11 8.74 -3.73
CA ASN A 17 -3.61 9.91 -4.43
C ASN A 17 -2.80 10.77 -3.47
N LEU A 18 -1.54 11.03 -3.82
CA LEU A 18 -0.60 11.80 -2.99
C LEU A 18 -0.18 13.06 -3.76
N ILE A 19 -0.09 14.18 -3.05
CA ILE A 19 0.36 15.46 -3.62
C ILE A 19 1.67 15.85 -2.93
N ALA A 20 2.72 16.00 -3.73
CA ALA A 20 3.98 16.57 -3.29
C ALA A 20 3.77 18.03 -2.87
N THR A 21 4.28 18.39 -1.69
CA THR A 21 4.13 19.77 -1.16
C THR A 21 5.43 20.56 -1.14
N LYS A 22 6.56 19.91 -1.47
CA LYS A 22 7.90 20.48 -1.42
C LYS A 22 8.75 19.95 -2.58
N LEU A 23 9.78 20.72 -2.92
CA LEU A 23 10.83 20.29 -3.84
C LEU A 23 11.82 19.35 -3.15
N GLY A 24 12.56 18.60 -3.96
CA GLY A 24 13.55 17.62 -3.54
C GLY A 24 12.98 16.23 -3.35
N VAL A 25 13.73 15.40 -2.61
CA VAL A 25 13.38 14.01 -2.33
C VAL A 25 12.33 13.96 -1.22
N GLN A 26 11.23 13.26 -1.49
CA GLN A 26 10.19 12.96 -0.53
C GLN A 26 10.04 11.46 -0.40
N ARG A 27 10.15 10.96 0.84
CA ARG A 27 9.98 9.55 1.17
C ARG A 27 8.65 9.34 1.87
N ILE A 28 7.86 8.41 1.36
CA ILE A 28 6.58 7.98 1.90
C ILE A 28 6.78 6.57 2.44
N MET A 29 6.51 6.39 3.74
CA MET A 29 6.75 5.15 4.46
C MET A 29 5.59 4.86 5.41
N GLY A 30 5.50 3.60 5.85
CA GLY A 30 4.61 3.23 6.96
C GLY A 30 3.13 3.22 6.60
N ILE A 31 2.78 3.10 5.32
CA ILE A 31 1.39 2.89 4.91
C ILE A 31 1.00 1.45 5.27
N THR A 32 0.01 1.29 6.13
CA THR A 32 -0.53 0.00 6.55
C THR A 32 -2.04 -0.08 6.29
N VAL A 33 -2.54 -1.29 6.10
CA VAL A 33 -3.97 -1.54 5.91
C VAL A 33 -4.47 -2.42 7.06
N PHE A 34 -5.52 -1.95 7.72
CA PHE A 34 -6.22 -2.70 8.76
C PHE A 34 -7.63 -3.06 8.29
N ASP A 35 -7.92 -4.36 8.21
CA ASP A 35 -9.26 -4.85 7.96
C ASP A 35 -10.10 -4.78 9.23
N THR A 36 -11.13 -3.94 9.22
CA THR A 36 -12.04 -3.77 10.37
C THR A 36 -13.03 -4.93 10.53
N ARG A 37 -13.29 -5.70 9.48
CA ARG A 37 -14.19 -6.87 9.48
C ARG A 37 -13.47 -8.10 10.03
N GLU A 38 -12.31 -8.41 9.46
CA GLU A 38 -11.50 -9.57 9.85
C GLU A 38 -10.56 -9.27 11.04
N LYS A 39 -10.47 -8.00 11.46
CA LYS A 39 -9.60 -7.51 12.55
C LYS A 39 -8.14 -7.92 12.34
N ARG A 40 -7.66 -7.84 11.10
CA ARG A 40 -6.29 -8.21 10.71
C ARG A 40 -5.55 -7.03 10.09
N ASN A 41 -4.24 -6.99 10.36
CA ASN A 41 -3.33 -6.11 9.65
C ASN A 41 -2.77 -6.85 8.44
N TYR A 42 -2.69 -6.15 7.30
CA TYR A 42 -1.93 -6.60 6.15
C TYR A 42 -0.48 -6.11 6.25
N ASP A 43 0.38 -6.71 5.43
CA ASP A 43 1.76 -6.26 5.31
C ASP A 43 1.81 -4.79 4.87
N PRO A 44 2.76 -3.99 5.41
CA PRO A 44 2.93 -2.61 5.00
C PRO A 44 3.18 -2.50 3.49
N LEU A 45 2.66 -1.43 2.88
CA LEU A 45 3.04 -1.12 1.51
C LEU A 45 4.53 -0.78 1.43
N PRO A 46 5.18 -1.04 0.29
CA PRO A 46 6.57 -0.66 0.08
C PRO A 46 6.79 0.84 0.27
N ASP A 47 7.96 1.20 0.79
CA ASP A 47 8.40 2.59 0.83
C ASP A 47 8.46 3.16 -0.59
N LEU A 48 7.99 4.38 -0.75
CA LEU A 48 8.04 5.12 -2.02
C LEU A 48 8.92 6.34 -1.86
N GLU A 49 9.84 6.55 -2.80
CA GLU A 49 10.65 7.75 -2.90
C GLU A 49 10.31 8.47 -4.20
N ILE A 50 9.99 9.75 -4.10
CA ILE A 50 9.73 10.62 -5.24
C ILE A 50 10.71 11.81 -5.22
N PHE A 51 11.15 12.23 -6.38
CA PHE A 51 11.93 13.46 -6.56
C PHE A 51 11.05 14.49 -7.26
N VAL A 52 11.01 15.70 -6.71
CA VAL A 52 10.20 16.81 -7.22
C VAL A 52 11.12 17.97 -7.52
N ASP A 53 11.14 18.41 -8.77
CA ASP A 53 11.93 19.55 -9.22
C ASP A 53 11.03 20.68 -9.72
N MET A 54 11.61 21.87 -9.89
CA MET A 54 11.01 22.89 -10.74
C MET A 54 11.40 22.56 -12.19
N ASP A 55 10.41 22.48 -13.09
CA ASP A 55 10.64 22.32 -14.54
C ASP A 55 11.63 23.36 -15.12
#